data_AF-A0A7C1DQB6-F1
#
_entry.id   AF-A0A7C1DQB6-F1
#
_cell.length_a   1.000
_cell.length_b   1.000
_cell.length_c   1.000
_cell.angle_alpha   90.00
_cell.angle_beta   90.00
_cell.angle_gamma   90.00
#
_symmetry.space_group_name_H-M   'P 1'
#
loop_
_entity.id
_entity.type
_entity.pdbx_description
1 polymer ?
#
loop_
_entity_poly.entity_id
_entity_poly.type
_entity_poly.pdbx_seq_one_letter_code
_entity_poly.pdbx_strand_id
1 'polypeptide(L)'
;MRQKSLIVIAGIVCVMFMLTFSPFDKAQGAPEVITFKMANYFPPPSGQSKICEDFAAELEKRTNGRIKIQYFAGGSLLKATGIYKGITSGITDMG
;
A
#
# COMPACT_ATOMS: atom_id res chain seq x y z
N MET A 1 51.66 14.02 26.87
CA MET A 1 50.27 14.52 26.98
C MET A 1 49.65 14.86 25.63
N ARG A 2 50.35 15.59 24.73
CA ARG A 2 49.85 16.02 23.41
C ARG A 2 49.36 14.90 22.46
N GLN A 3 50.06 13.75 22.40
CA GLN A 3 49.66 12.61 21.56
C GLN A 3 48.37 11.89 22.04
N LYS A 4 48.14 11.80 23.36
CA LYS A 4 46.92 11.20 23.91
C LYS A 4 45.70 12.07 23.59
N SER A 5 45.84 13.39 23.67
CA SER A 5 44.80 14.35 23.29
C SER A 5 44.47 14.31 21.79
N LEU A 6 45.46 14.12 20.91
CA LEU A 6 45.25 13.97 19.47
C LEU A 6 44.46 12.70 19.12
N ILE A 7 44.74 11.58 19.79
CA ILE A 7 44.02 10.31 19.58
C ILE A 7 42.55 10.44 20.02
N VAL A 8 42.30 11.13 21.14
CA VAL A 8 40.94 11.37 21.64
C VAL A 8 40.14 12.26 20.68
N ILE A 9 40.75 13.33 20.16
CA ILE A 9 40.08 14.22 19.19
C ILE A 9 39.79 13.48 17.88
N ALA A 10 40.73 12.69 17.38
CA ALA A 10 40.51 11.87 16.18
C ALA A 10 39.38 10.85 16.38
N GLY A 11 39.30 10.23 17.56
CA GLY A 11 38.19 9.33 17.92
C GLY A 11 36.84 10.03 17.93
N ILE A 12 36.75 11.22 18.52
CA ILE A 12 35.51 12.02 18.58
C ILE A 12 35.06 12.44 17.18
N VAL A 13 35.99 12.85 16.31
CA VAL A 13 35.70 13.23 14.92
C VAL A 13 35.20 12.03 14.11
N CYS A 14 35.82 10.85 14.26
CA CYS A 14 35.35 9.63 13.60
C CYS A 14 33.93 9.25 14.05
N VAL A 15 33.62 9.34 15.35
CA VAL A 15 32.29 9.02 15.87
C VAL A 15 31.24 10.02 15.38
N MET A 16 31.56 11.33 15.35
CA MET A 16 30.65 12.34 14.79
C MET A 16 30.39 12.11 13.30
N PHE A 17 31.41 11.74 12.53
CA PHE A 17 31.27 11.44 11.11
C PHE A 17 30.41 10.19 10.87
N MET A 18 30.54 9.16 11.71
CA MET A 18 29.70 7.96 11.64
C MET A 18 28.23 8.24 11.98
N LEU A 19 27.94 9.17 12.90
CA LEU A 19 26.58 9.56 13.25
C LEU A 19 25.88 10.37 12.15
N THR A 20 26.63 11.17 11.36
CA THR A 20 26.07 11.93 10.23
C THR A 20 25.76 11.09 8.98
N PHE A 21 26.37 9.91 8.86
CA PHE A 21 26.17 8.99 7.73
C PHE A 21 25.30 7.77 8.07
N SER A 22 24.73 7.73 9.27
CA SER A 22 23.86 6.61 9.65
C SER A 22 22.58 6.66 8.82
N PRO A 23 22.26 5.63 8.01
CA PRO A 23 21.04 5.58 7.22
C PRO A 23 19.85 5.21 8.11
N PHE A 24 19.52 6.08 9.07
CA PHE A 24 18.40 5.87 9.99
C PHE A 24 17.03 6.03 9.30
N ASP A 25 16.98 6.67 8.12
CA ASP A 25 15.72 7.03 7.47
C ASP A 25 15.09 5.94 6.58
N LYS A 26 15.74 4.78 6.36
CA LYS A 26 15.28 3.81 5.34
C LYS A 26 15.02 2.38 5.81
N ALA A 27 14.91 2.16 7.12
CA ALA A 27 14.57 0.84 7.68
C ALA A 27 13.08 0.68 8.03
N GLN A 28 12.21 1.61 7.64
CA GLN A 28 10.77 1.40 7.72
C GLN A 28 10.36 0.62 6.47
N GLY A 29 10.18 -0.71 6.60
CA GLY A 29 9.78 -1.59 5.51
C GLY A 29 8.60 -0.99 4.73
N ALA A 30 8.61 -1.18 3.40
CA ALA A 30 7.54 -0.66 2.56
C ALA A 30 6.17 -1.04 3.16
N PRO A 31 5.24 -0.08 3.33
CA PRO A 31 3.95 -0.38 3.93
C PRO A 31 3.28 -1.51 3.14
N GLU A 32 2.78 -2.51 3.85
CA GLU A 32 2.08 -3.64 3.24
C GLU A 32 0.91 -3.13 2.38
N VAL A 33 0.84 -3.61 1.13
CA VAL A 33 -0.24 -3.27 0.21
C VAL A 33 -1.37 -4.25 0.42
N ILE A 34 -2.52 -3.75 0.85
CA ILE A 34 -3.74 -4.53 1.03
C ILE A 34 -4.55 -4.48 -0.27
N THR A 35 -4.87 -5.64 -0.83
CA THR A 35 -5.68 -5.74 -2.05
C THR A 35 -7.06 -6.32 -1.72
N PHE A 36 -8.12 -5.57 -2.03
CA PHE A 36 -9.50 -6.04 -1.97
C PHE A 36 -10.01 -6.44 -3.35
N LYS A 37 -10.87 -7.44 -3.43
CA LYS A 37 -11.61 -7.84 -4.63
C LYS A 37 -12.99 -7.19 -4.63
N MET A 38 -13.38 -6.62 -5.76
CA MET A 38 -14.69 -6.03 -5.96
C MET A 38 -15.37 -6.66 -7.18
N ALA A 39 -16.47 -7.37 -6.96
CA ALA A 39 -17.29 -7.95 -8.02
C ALA A 39 -18.40 -6.97 -8.40
N ASN A 40 -18.58 -6.70 -9.68
CA ASN A 40 -19.72 -5.92 -10.15
C ASN A 40 -20.36 -6.63 -11.35
N TYR A 41 -21.66 -6.88 -11.27
CA TYR A 41 -22.41 -7.57 -12.32
C TYR A 41 -22.91 -6.63 -13.42
N PHE A 42 -22.90 -5.31 -13.22
CA PHE A 42 -23.30 -4.37 -14.25
C PHE A 42 -22.29 -4.32 -15.41
N PRO A 43 -22.74 -4.06 -16.65
CA PRO A 43 -21.85 -3.90 -17.80
C PRO A 43 -20.81 -2.77 -17.58
N PRO A 44 -19.59 -2.88 -18.12
CA PRO A 44 -18.56 -1.85 -17.95
C PRO A 44 -18.99 -0.43 -18.33
N PRO A 45 -19.79 -0.20 -19.41
CA PRO A 45 -20.23 1.16 -19.76
C PRO A 45 -21.29 1.78 -18.83
N SER A 46 -21.79 1.04 -17.82
CA SER A 46 -22.85 1.53 -16.93
C SER A 46 -22.32 2.54 -15.90
N GLY A 47 -23.22 3.41 -15.40
CA GLY A 47 -22.87 4.38 -14.36
C GLY A 47 -22.40 3.73 -13.06
N GLN A 48 -22.97 2.58 -12.69
CA GLN A 48 -22.55 1.79 -11.52
C GLN A 48 -21.11 1.33 -11.66
N SER A 49 -20.75 0.81 -12.84
CA SER A 49 -19.36 0.40 -13.13
C SER A 49 -18.40 1.57 -13.06
N LYS A 50 -18.80 2.75 -13.55
CA LYS A 50 -17.96 3.95 -13.49
C LYS A 50 -17.72 4.41 -12.05
N ILE A 51 -18.75 4.40 -11.21
CA ILE A 51 -18.62 4.72 -9.78
C ILE A 51 -17.66 3.76 -9.08
N CYS A 52 -17.73 2.47 -9.38
CA CYS A 52 -16.81 1.46 -8.86
C CYS A 52 -15.34 1.74 -9.25
N GLU A 53 -15.08 2.09 -10.50
CA GLU A 53 -13.74 2.46 -10.98
C GLU A 53 -13.21 3.72 -10.29
N ASP A 54 -14.06 4.76 -10.20
CA ASP A 54 -13.70 6.02 -9.56
C ASP A 54 -13.43 5.83 -8.05
N PHE A 55 -14.22 4.98 -7.38
CA PHE A 55 -13.98 4.58 -6.00
C PHE A 55 -12.63 3.87 -5.83
N ALA A 56 -12.32 2.90 -6.70
CA ALA A 56 -11.04 2.18 -6.66
C ALA A 56 -9.84 3.13 -6.84
N ALA A 57 -9.91 4.03 -7.81
CA ALA A 57 -8.85 4.99 -8.08
C ALA A 57 -8.66 5.98 -6.92
N GLU A 58 -9.75 6.50 -6.37
CA GLU A 58 -9.69 7.46 -5.26
C GLU A 58 -9.21 6.80 -3.97
N LEU A 59 -9.57 5.54 -3.71
CA LEU A 59 -9.10 4.78 -2.56
C LEU A 59 -7.59 4.54 -2.64
N GLU A 60 -7.08 4.14 -3.81
CA GLU A 60 -5.64 3.98 -4.03
C GLU A 60 -4.90 5.31 -3.82
N LYS A 61 -5.41 6.40 -4.39
CA LYS A 61 -4.84 7.74 -4.24
C LYS A 61 -4.81 8.21 -2.79
N ARG A 62 -5.94 8.13 -2.06
CA ARG A 62 -6.05 8.61 -0.67
C ARG A 62 -5.22 7.79 0.31
N THR A 63 -4.89 6.55 -0.04
CA THR A 63 -4.12 5.66 0.83
C THR A 63 -2.64 5.63 0.47
N ASN A 64 -2.20 6.47 -0.47
CA ASN A 64 -0.85 6.48 -1.02
C ASN A 64 -0.44 5.08 -1.54
N GLY A 65 -1.35 4.42 -2.26
CA GLY A 65 -1.12 3.11 -2.85
C GLY A 65 -1.19 1.92 -1.88
N ARG A 66 -1.45 2.17 -0.58
CA ARG A 66 -1.52 1.10 0.43
C ARG A 66 -2.76 0.24 0.33
N ILE A 67 -3.85 0.77 -0.24
CA ILE A 67 -5.05 -0.02 -0.53
C ILE A 67 -5.25 -0.03 -2.04
N LYS A 68 -5.41 -1.23 -2.61
CA LYS A 68 -5.74 -1.43 -4.02
C LYS A 68 -7.03 -2.23 -4.15
N ILE A 69 -7.79 -1.98 -5.22
CA ILE A 69 -8.97 -2.77 -5.54
C ILE A 69 -8.72 -3.52 -6.85
N GLN A 70 -8.82 -4.85 -6.79
CA GLN A 70 -8.93 -5.70 -7.96
C GLN A 70 -10.40 -5.74 -8.39
N TYR A 71 -10.71 -5.04 -9.48
CA TYR A 71 -12.07 -4.84 -9.93
C TYR A 71 -12.48 -5.82 -11.03
N PHE A 72 -13.65 -6.47 -10.85
CA PHE A 72 -14.22 -7.46 -11.77
C PHE A 72 -15.60 -7.00 -12.26
N ALA A 73 -15.63 -6.32 -13.41
CA ALA A 73 -16.86 -5.81 -14.01
C ALA A 73 -17.65 -6.89 -14.80
N GLY A 74 -18.88 -6.55 -15.21
CA GLY A 74 -19.68 -7.34 -16.16
C GLY A 74 -20.06 -8.74 -15.68
N GLY A 75 -19.98 -8.99 -14.37
CA GLY A 75 -20.22 -10.29 -13.78
C GLY A 75 -19.23 -11.36 -14.24
N SER A 76 -17.97 -10.96 -14.45
CA SER A 76 -16.85 -11.84 -14.77
C SER A 76 -16.42 -12.72 -13.59
N LEU A 77 -16.56 -12.21 -12.36
CA LEU A 77 -16.30 -12.97 -11.13
C LEU A 77 -17.58 -13.61 -10.57
N LEU A 78 -18.66 -12.83 -10.42
CA LEU A 78 -19.94 -13.28 -9.87
C LEU A 78 -21.10 -12.66 -10.65
N LYS A 79 -22.17 -13.44 -10.86
CA LYS A 79 -23.46 -12.92 -11.37
C LYS A 79 -24.24 -12.25 -10.23
N ALA A 80 -25.27 -11.47 -10.58
CA ALA A 80 -26.08 -10.71 -9.63
C ALA A 80 -26.57 -11.54 -8.42
N THR A 81 -27.11 -12.75 -8.67
CA THR A 81 -27.59 -13.65 -7.61
C THR A 81 -26.48 -14.25 -6.74
N GLY A 82 -25.22 -14.18 -7.19
CA GLY A 82 -24.06 -14.74 -6.51
C GLY A 82 -23.30 -13.78 -5.61
N ILE A 83 -23.58 -12.46 -5.68
CA ILE A 83 -22.80 -11.43 -4.95
C ILE A 83 -22.83 -11.68 -3.44
N TYR A 84 -24.03 -11.78 -2.84
CA TYR A 84 -24.17 -11.96 -1.40
C TYR A 84 -23.43 -13.20 -0.88
N LYS A 85 -23.65 -14.36 -1.52
CA LYS A 85 -22.95 -15.60 -1.15
C LYS A 85 -21.44 -15.43 -1.30
N GLY A 86 -21.00 -14.84 -2.40
CA GLY A 86 -19.58 -14.59 -2.68
C GLY A 86 -18.89 -13.72 -1.65
N ILE A 87 -19.57 -12.70 -1.11
CA ILE A 87 -19.06 -11.89 0.00
C ILE A 87 -18.97 -12.74 1.27
N THR A 88 -20.06 -13.38 1.67
CA THR A 88 -20.09 -14.17 2.92
C THR A 88 -19.12 -15.37 2.93
N SER A 89 -18.76 -15.88 1.74
CA SER A 89 -17.82 -17.00 1.59
C SER A 89 -16.40 -16.57 1.26
N GLY A 90 -16.10 -15.26 1.17
CA GLY A 90 -14.75 -14.74 0.90
C GLY A 90 -14.25 -14.89 -0.55
N ILE A 91 -15.15 -15.05 -1.52
CA ILE A 91 -14.78 -15.06 -2.96
C ILE A 91 -14.44 -13.64 -3.44
N THR A 92 -15.22 -12.66 -2.99
CA THR A 92 -15.02 -11.23 -3.22
C THR A 92 -15.15 -10.51 -1.87
N ASP A 93 -14.49 -9.37 -1.71
CA ASP A 93 -14.58 -8.57 -0.48
C ASP A 93 -15.73 -7.56 -0.56
N MET A 94 -16.09 -7.15 -1.78
CA MET A 94 -17.14 -6.16 -2.08
C MET A 94 -17.92 -6.57 -3.33
N GLY A 95 -19.15 -6.07 -3.48
CA GLY A 95 -19.90 -6.13 -4.74
C GLY A 95 -21.31 -5.58 -4.69
#